data_AF-A0A2R6NJJ4-F1
#
_entry.id   AF-A0A2R6NJJ4-F1
#
_cell.length_a   1.000
_cell.length_b   1.000
_cell.length_c   1.000
_cell.angle_alpha   90.00
_cell.angle_beta   90.00
_cell.angle_gamma   90.00
#
_symmetry.space_group_name_H-M   'P 1'
#
loop_
_entity.id
_entity.type
_entity.pdbx_description
1 polymer ?
#
loop_
_entity_poly.entity_id
_entity_poly.type
_entity_poly.pdbx_seq_one_letter_code
_entity_poly.pdbx_strand_id
1 'polypeptide(L)'
;MLESLRPRRTYAPAAYDPAQKMLLDRPSTMQDVADFVTEYINSDSLGIIATAWLVIADQSSQGIFDQDCLTLSALHSDAVDYPKSGRPVPLTKIPKYKFRAKPDWNAPETVISKDSTKYYQSTKAIGRLYREIDLPAVATARSAQRSQRRDVTNGQPRRLDEVLEAFHDGGYYDDGEAFAAVQHRVEDHISIGRHDDDLVAEIWELFRNYISQLQTICADHSLSHKKDAMLTEEEAVVGSIVAQCSQPRKRKDLMSKLREQTTALVDDILNDLSGEVGTLPEKSLERAMVALRISTIEEKLFGAKSFAWIAMGEIFEAIKTIETSEGLF
;
A
#
# COMPACT_ATOMS: atom_id res chain seq x y z
N MET A 1 -25.75 6.50 10.30
CA MET A 1 -25.51 7.68 9.45
C MET A 1 -25.82 8.93 10.27
N LEU A 2 -24.87 9.85 10.46
CA LEU A 2 -25.02 11.00 11.38
C LEU A 2 -26.00 12.04 10.80
N GLU A 3 -27.28 11.97 11.18
CA GLU A 3 -28.33 12.92 10.75
C GLU A 3 -27.99 14.38 11.05
N SER A 4 -27.13 14.62 12.04
CA SER A 4 -26.55 15.92 12.38
C SER A 4 -25.64 16.54 11.29
N LEU A 5 -25.22 15.79 10.26
CA LEU A 5 -24.33 16.27 9.20
C LEU A 5 -25.06 16.76 7.95
N ARG A 6 -26.40 16.64 7.89
CA ARG A 6 -27.19 17.21 6.78
C ARG A 6 -27.16 18.75 6.85
N PRO A 7 -26.81 19.46 5.75
CA PRO A 7 -26.86 20.91 5.71
C PRO A 7 -28.28 21.39 6.03
N ARG A 8 -28.42 22.24 7.05
CA ARG A 8 -29.72 22.82 7.46
C ARG A 8 -30.10 24.05 6.65
N ARG A 9 -29.14 24.60 5.89
CA ARG A 9 -29.26 25.86 5.16
C ARG A 9 -28.52 25.72 3.83
N THR A 10 -29.08 26.34 2.80
CA THR A 10 -28.46 26.54 1.50
C THR A 10 -28.17 28.02 1.32
N TYR A 11 -27.19 28.31 0.46
CA TYR A 11 -26.75 29.66 0.17
C TYR A 11 -26.60 29.79 -1.35
N ALA A 12 -26.74 31.02 -1.87
CA ALA A 12 -26.45 31.27 -3.27
C ALA A 12 -24.95 31.01 -3.56
N PRO A 13 -24.60 30.51 -4.76
CA PRO A 13 -23.21 30.36 -5.15
C PRO A 13 -22.50 31.72 -5.16
N ALA A 14 -21.21 31.71 -4.87
CA ALA A 14 -20.38 32.91 -4.99
C ALA A 14 -20.30 33.37 -6.46
N ALA A 15 -20.20 34.68 -6.67
CA ALA A 15 -19.83 35.23 -7.98
C ALA A 15 -18.32 35.04 -8.18
N TYR A 16 -17.93 34.57 -9.37
CA TYR A 16 -16.53 34.37 -9.74
C TYR A 16 -16.18 35.33 -10.86
N ASP A 17 -15.51 36.42 -10.51
CA ASP A 17 -14.97 37.34 -11.51
C ASP A 17 -13.73 36.69 -12.17
N PRO A 18 -13.58 36.77 -13.51
CA PRO A 18 -12.41 36.21 -14.18
C PRO A 18 -11.10 36.79 -13.64
N ALA A 19 -10.15 35.92 -13.31
CA ALA A 19 -8.82 36.35 -12.86
C ALA A 19 -8.17 37.23 -13.94
N GLN A 20 -7.60 38.36 -13.50
CA GLN A 20 -6.96 39.30 -14.41
C GLN A 20 -5.70 38.66 -15.02
N LYS A 21 -5.68 38.53 -16.35
CA LYS A 21 -4.55 37.93 -17.06
C LYS A 21 -3.32 38.86 -17.07
N MET A 22 -2.15 38.25 -16.95
CA MET A 22 -0.87 38.87 -17.25
C MET A 22 -0.64 38.74 -18.76
N LEU A 23 -0.55 39.88 -19.44
CA LEU A 23 -0.33 39.95 -20.88
C LEU A 23 1.12 40.36 -21.13
N LEU A 24 1.68 39.86 -22.23
CA LEU A 24 2.97 40.29 -22.75
C LEU A 24 2.73 41.34 -23.83
N ASP A 25 3.53 42.41 -23.82
CA ASP A 25 3.50 43.44 -24.87
C ASP A 25 4.20 42.99 -26.18
N ARG A 26 4.57 41.71 -26.27
CA ARG A 26 5.28 41.07 -27.39
C ARG A 26 4.76 39.64 -27.63
N PRO A 27 5.05 39.01 -28.79
CA PRO A 27 4.74 37.61 -29.01
C PRO A 27 5.41 36.68 -27.99
N SER A 28 4.66 35.69 -27.50
CA SER A 28 5.18 34.69 -26.55
C SER A 28 6.25 33.81 -27.19
N THR A 29 7.29 33.53 -26.43
CA THR A 29 8.42 32.67 -26.79
C THR A 29 8.51 31.47 -25.85
N MET A 30 9.30 30.45 -26.22
CA MET A 30 9.53 29.29 -25.34
C MET A 30 10.27 29.66 -24.05
N GLN A 31 11.05 30.75 -24.06
CA GLN A 31 11.69 31.26 -22.84
C GLN A 31 10.65 31.73 -21.83
N ASP A 32 9.59 32.42 -22.28
CA ASP A 32 8.52 32.88 -21.39
C ASP A 32 7.78 31.71 -20.73
N VAL A 33 7.65 30.59 -21.47
CA VAL A 33 7.08 29.35 -20.94
C VAL A 33 7.99 28.74 -19.89
N ALA A 34 9.30 28.66 -20.15
CA ALA A 34 10.27 28.12 -19.19
C ALA A 34 10.36 28.97 -17.91
N ASP A 35 10.35 30.30 -18.05
CA ASP A 35 10.32 31.24 -16.93
C ASP A 35 9.03 31.07 -16.12
N PHE A 36 7.88 30.95 -16.79
CA PHE A 36 6.61 30.70 -16.13
C PHE A 36 6.57 29.37 -15.39
N VAL A 37 7.07 28.28 -15.98
CA VAL A 37 7.13 26.97 -15.30
C VAL A 37 8.00 27.05 -14.05
N THR A 38 9.13 27.74 -14.13
CA THR A 38 10.03 27.95 -12.99
C THR A 38 9.34 28.76 -11.88
N GLU A 39 8.67 29.85 -12.24
CA GLU A 39 7.91 30.67 -11.29
C GLU A 39 6.75 29.89 -10.68
N TYR A 40 6.03 29.10 -11.47
CA TYR A 40 4.91 28.28 -11.02
C TYR A 40 5.32 27.28 -9.93
N ILE A 41 6.45 26.60 -10.11
CA ILE A 41 6.99 25.65 -9.12
C ILE A 41 7.27 26.33 -7.77
N ASN A 42 7.69 27.60 -7.78
CA ASN A 42 8.02 28.36 -6.57
C ASN A 42 6.80 29.03 -5.90
N SER A 43 5.79 29.36 -6.69
CA SER A 43 4.68 30.23 -6.28
C SER A 43 3.32 29.53 -6.11
N ASP A 44 3.25 28.20 -6.29
CA ASP A 44 2.03 27.43 -6.02
C ASP A 44 1.67 27.45 -4.51
N SER A 45 0.61 28.19 -4.19
CA SER A 45 0.09 28.37 -2.83
C SER A 45 -1.27 27.71 -2.60
N LEU A 46 -1.79 26.95 -3.57
CA LEU A 46 -3.14 26.39 -3.55
C LEU A 46 -3.40 25.54 -2.30
N GLY A 47 -2.50 24.60 -2.02
CA GLY A 47 -2.61 23.71 -0.86
C GLY A 47 -2.49 24.43 0.48
N ILE A 48 -1.71 25.51 0.54
CA ILE A 48 -1.53 26.33 1.76
C ILE A 48 -2.83 27.08 2.06
N ILE A 49 -3.44 27.69 1.05
CA ILE A 49 -4.71 28.42 1.15
C ILE A 49 -5.83 27.45 1.57
N ALA A 50 -5.95 26.30 0.93
CA ALA A 50 -6.96 25.29 1.25
C ALA A 50 -6.85 24.80 2.71
N THR A 51 -5.62 24.51 3.17
CA THR A 51 -5.37 24.08 4.55
C THR A 51 -5.70 25.19 5.54
N ALA A 52 -5.32 26.44 5.25
CA ALA A 52 -5.61 27.58 6.10
C ALA A 52 -7.13 27.81 6.24
N TRP A 53 -7.87 27.67 5.13
CA TRP A 53 -9.33 27.82 5.13
C TRP A 53 -10.00 26.81 6.06
N LEU A 54 -9.62 25.53 5.97
CA LEU A 54 -10.17 24.48 6.83
C LEU A 54 -9.88 24.73 8.31
N VAL A 55 -8.64 25.14 8.63
CA VAL A 55 -8.25 25.43 10.01
C VAL A 55 -8.99 26.64 10.56
N ILE A 56 -9.04 27.75 9.81
CA ILE A 56 -9.72 28.97 10.28
C ILE A 56 -11.23 28.74 10.42
N ALA A 57 -11.86 28.01 9.49
CA ALA A 57 -13.27 27.65 9.60
C ALA A 57 -13.54 26.77 10.84
N ASP A 58 -12.60 25.92 11.22
CA ASP A 58 -12.72 25.11 12.43
C ASP A 58 -12.58 25.96 13.71
N GLN A 59 -11.59 26.86 13.72
CA GLN A 59 -11.31 27.76 14.84
C GLN A 59 -12.38 28.85 15.06
N SER A 60 -13.07 29.28 13.99
CA SER A 60 -14.04 30.37 14.07
C SER A 60 -15.41 29.90 14.57
N SER A 61 -16.07 30.75 15.37
CA SER A 61 -17.47 30.59 15.74
C SER A 61 -18.40 30.79 14.54
N GLN A 62 -18.00 31.62 13.56
CA GLN A 62 -18.73 31.85 12.30
C GLN A 62 -18.48 30.77 11.25
N GLY A 63 -17.54 29.85 11.51
CA GLY A 63 -17.23 28.76 10.59
C GLY A 63 -16.72 29.26 9.25
N ILE A 64 -17.26 28.70 8.17
CA ILE A 64 -16.92 29.06 6.78
C ILE A 64 -17.34 30.48 6.39
N PHE A 65 -18.19 31.14 7.20
CA PHE A 65 -18.66 32.51 6.98
C PHE A 65 -17.78 33.55 7.69
N ASP A 66 -16.67 33.15 8.30
CA ASP A 66 -15.66 34.07 8.79
C ASP A 66 -15.08 34.91 7.64
N GLN A 67 -14.82 36.19 7.87
CA GLN A 67 -14.28 37.09 6.84
C GLN A 67 -12.93 36.60 6.30
N ASP A 68 -12.11 35.97 7.12
CA ASP A 68 -10.84 35.38 6.68
C ASP A 68 -11.09 34.15 5.78
N CYS A 69 -12.13 33.37 6.04
CA CYS A 69 -12.55 32.26 5.17
C CYS A 69 -13.06 32.78 3.82
N LEU A 70 -13.85 33.86 3.79
CA LEU A 70 -14.30 34.47 2.55
C LEU A 70 -13.13 35.02 1.72
N THR A 71 -12.17 35.66 2.39
CA THR A 71 -10.92 36.13 1.77
C THR A 71 -10.13 34.97 1.19
N LEU A 72 -9.95 33.89 1.96
CA LEU A 72 -9.27 32.67 1.51
C LEU A 72 -9.99 31.99 0.35
N SER A 73 -11.33 32.02 0.30
CA SER A 73 -12.09 31.48 -0.83
C SER A 73 -11.82 32.27 -2.13
N ALA A 74 -11.73 33.60 -2.06
CA ALA A 74 -11.34 34.42 -3.22
C ALA A 74 -9.90 34.13 -3.65
N LEU A 75 -8.95 34.10 -2.70
CA LEU A 75 -7.56 33.76 -2.97
C LEU A 75 -7.40 32.35 -3.55
N HIS A 76 -8.20 31.39 -3.10
CA HIS A 76 -8.19 30.04 -3.63
C HIS A 76 -8.67 30.00 -5.09
N SER A 77 -9.66 30.82 -5.45
CA SER A 77 -10.09 30.98 -6.84
C SER A 77 -8.95 31.52 -7.71
N ASP A 78 -8.29 32.59 -7.26
CA ASP A 78 -7.15 33.18 -7.96
C ASP A 78 -6.00 32.17 -8.13
N ALA A 79 -5.71 31.38 -7.10
CA ALA A 79 -4.65 30.37 -7.14
C ALA A 79 -4.96 29.22 -8.12
N VAL A 80 -6.21 28.79 -8.23
CA VAL A 80 -6.63 27.79 -9.23
C VAL A 80 -6.46 28.32 -10.65
N ASP A 81 -6.73 29.61 -10.85
CA ASP A 81 -6.59 30.26 -12.15
C ASP A 81 -5.19 30.77 -12.45
N TYR A 82 -4.22 30.62 -11.52
CA TYR A 82 -2.83 31.03 -11.73
C TYR A 82 -2.21 30.46 -13.03
N PRO A 83 -2.38 29.17 -13.40
CA PRO A 83 -1.93 28.64 -14.69
C PRO A 83 -2.47 29.40 -15.92
N LYS A 84 -3.64 30.02 -15.82
CA LYS A 84 -4.33 30.72 -16.92
C LYS A 84 -4.10 32.23 -16.87
N SER A 85 -3.97 32.79 -15.68
CA SER A 85 -3.83 34.21 -15.43
C SER A 85 -2.37 34.65 -15.45
N GLY A 86 -1.43 33.75 -15.17
CA GLY A 86 -0.01 34.08 -15.00
C GLY A 86 0.29 34.86 -13.72
N ARG A 87 -0.69 35.05 -12.82
CA ARG A 87 -0.53 35.83 -11.58
C ARG A 87 -0.55 34.95 -10.34
N PRO A 88 0.57 34.84 -9.60
CA PRO A 88 0.61 34.06 -8.38
C PRO A 88 -0.09 34.80 -7.23
N VAL A 89 -0.65 34.03 -6.30
CA VAL A 89 -1.16 34.57 -5.03
C VAL A 89 0.01 34.70 -4.03
N PRO A 90 0.34 35.92 -3.56
CA PRO A 90 1.41 36.08 -2.58
C PRO A 90 1.03 35.48 -1.23
N LEU A 91 1.95 34.70 -0.63
CA LEU A 91 1.75 34.09 0.70
C LEU A 91 1.44 35.12 1.80
N THR A 92 1.89 36.38 1.63
CA THR A 92 1.62 37.48 2.56
C THR A 92 0.15 37.88 2.62
N LYS A 93 -0.65 37.55 1.61
CA LYS A 93 -2.10 37.79 1.59
C LYS A 93 -2.90 36.74 2.36
N ILE A 94 -2.30 35.61 2.71
CA ILE A 94 -2.97 34.51 3.43
C ILE A 94 -3.18 34.94 4.89
N PRO A 95 -4.43 35.01 5.39
CA PRO A 95 -4.71 35.32 6.78
C PRO A 95 -4.05 34.35 7.76
N LYS A 96 -3.64 34.87 8.92
CA LYS A 96 -3.08 34.06 10.00
C LYS A 96 -4.21 33.31 10.73
N TYR A 97 -3.87 32.17 11.32
CA TYR A 97 -4.80 31.43 12.18
C TYR A 97 -5.25 32.27 13.37
N LYS A 98 -6.49 32.06 13.82
CA LYS A 98 -7.09 32.77 14.96
C LYS A 98 -6.32 32.46 16.26
N PHE A 99 -5.80 31.25 16.38
CA PHE A 99 -4.89 30.84 17.45
C PHE A 99 -3.91 29.75 16.99
N ARG A 100 -2.87 29.50 17.79
CA ARG A 100 -1.73 28.64 17.40
C ARG A 100 -2.06 27.15 17.32
N ALA A 101 -2.90 26.64 18.22
CA ALA A 101 -3.26 25.23 18.25
C ALA A 101 -4.13 24.88 17.03
N LYS A 102 -3.87 23.73 16.41
CA LYS A 102 -4.60 23.23 15.23
C LYS A 102 -5.64 22.19 15.64
N PRO A 103 -6.68 21.96 14.85
CA PRO A 103 -7.60 20.86 15.13
C PRO A 103 -6.90 19.50 14.99
N ASP A 104 -7.37 18.51 15.74
CA ASP A 104 -6.84 17.15 15.81
C ASP A 104 -6.83 16.41 14.47
N TRP A 105 -7.82 16.64 13.61
CA TRP A 105 -7.84 16.08 12.24
C TRP A 105 -6.70 16.61 11.35
N ASN A 106 -6.02 17.69 11.74
CA ASN A 106 -4.82 18.24 11.08
C ASN A 106 -3.52 17.81 11.78
N ALA A 107 -3.60 16.93 12.77
CA ALA A 107 -2.40 16.35 13.37
C ALA A 107 -1.76 15.37 12.37
N PRO A 108 -0.42 15.40 12.23
CA PRO A 108 0.27 14.37 11.45
C PRO A 108 0.08 13.01 12.12
N GLU A 109 0.06 11.95 11.32
CA GLU A 109 -0.14 10.56 11.80
C GLU A 109 0.87 10.10 12.87
N THR A 110 2.04 10.76 12.97
CA THR A 110 3.06 10.49 13.99
C THR A 110 2.77 11.12 15.36
N VAL A 111 1.81 12.04 15.44
CA VAL A 111 1.44 12.69 16.70
C VAL A 111 0.22 11.98 17.28
N ILE A 112 0.38 11.41 18.47
CA ILE A 112 -0.74 10.91 19.26
C ILE A 112 -1.41 12.15 19.88
N SER A 113 -2.59 12.52 19.37
CA SER A 113 -3.29 13.77 19.71
C SER A 113 -3.55 13.98 21.21
N LYS A 114 -3.45 12.94 22.04
CA LYS A 114 -3.74 13.01 23.48
C LYS A 114 -2.67 13.77 24.28
N ASP A 115 -1.44 13.89 23.78
CA ASP A 115 -0.30 14.38 24.56
C ASP A 115 0.27 15.74 24.08
N SER A 116 -0.38 16.40 23.12
CA SER A 116 0.16 17.61 22.49
C SER A 116 -0.68 18.85 22.74
N THR A 117 -0.10 19.85 23.43
CA THR A 117 -0.68 21.20 23.54
C THR A 117 -0.79 21.96 22.21
N LYS A 118 -0.29 21.36 21.11
CA LYS A 118 -0.34 21.92 19.75
C LYS A 118 -1.65 21.60 19.03
N TYR A 119 -2.45 20.66 19.53
CA TYR A 119 -3.69 20.23 18.89
C TYR A 119 -4.86 20.25 19.86
N TYR A 120 -6.05 20.58 19.35
CA TYR A 120 -7.30 20.54 20.11
C TYR A 120 -8.31 19.64 19.42
N GLN A 121 -9.18 19.00 20.21
CA GLN A 121 -10.25 18.16 19.68
C GLN A 121 -11.31 19.04 18.98
N SER A 122 -11.42 18.96 17.66
CA SER A 122 -12.41 19.75 16.92
C SER A 122 -13.83 19.28 17.23
N THR A 123 -14.75 20.22 17.46
CA THR A 123 -16.19 19.94 17.68
C THR A 123 -17.00 19.95 16.38
N LYS A 124 -16.37 20.31 15.26
CA LYS A 124 -16.98 20.45 13.93
C LYS A 124 -17.15 19.09 13.24
N ALA A 125 -17.86 19.10 12.11
CA ALA A 125 -18.17 17.90 11.33
C ALA A 125 -16.92 17.07 10.97
N ILE A 126 -15.87 17.70 10.45
CA ILE A 126 -14.63 17.04 10.03
C ILE A 126 -13.96 16.34 11.21
N GLY A 127 -13.85 17.00 12.37
CA GLY A 127 -13.27 16.39 13.57
C GLY A 127 -14.06 15.18 14.08
N ARG A 128 -15.40 15.23 14.00
CA ARG A 128 -16.24 14.07 14.34
C ARG A 128 -15.98 12.92 13.37
N LEU A 129 -16.05 13.18 12.07
CA LEU A 129 -15.81 12.17 11.03
C LEU A 129 -14.42 11.53 11.17
N TYR A 130 -13.38 12.34 11.42
CA TYR A 130 -12.02 11.87 11.64
C TYR A 130 -11.91 10.84 12.77
N ARG A 131 -12.64 11.02 13.87
CA ARG A 131 -12.60 10.13 15.04
C ARG A 131 -13.55 8.93 14.97
N GLU A 132 -14.56 9.00 14.10
CA GLU A 132 -15.49 7.88 13.85
C GLU A 132 -14.88 6.82 12.91
N ILE A 133 -13.75 7.11 12.27
CA ILE A 133 -13.05 6.13 11.44
C ILE A 133 -12.27 5.17 12.37
N ASP A 134 -12.72 3.93 12.42
CA ASP A 134 -11.95 2.83 12.99
C ASP A 134 -11.05 2.20 11.91
N LEU A 135 -9.78 1.98 12.24
CA LEU A 135 -8.77 1.37 11.36
C LEU A 135 -8.21 0.11 12.03
N PRO A 136 -9.02 -0.97 12.16
CA PRO A 136 -8.58 -2.20 12.85
C PRO A 136 -7.35 -2.82 12.19
N ALA A 137 -7.19 -2.65 10.87
CA ALA A 137 -6.03 -3.11 10.11
C ALA A 137 -4.69 -2.61 10.70
N VAL A 138 -4.64 -1.40 11.27
CA VAL A 138 -3.41 -0.86 11.89
C VAL A 138 -3.06 -1.63 13.17
N ALA A 139 -4.06 -2.01 13.96
CA ALA A 139 -3.87 -2.83 15.15
C ALA A 139 -3.46 -4.27 14.77
N THR A 140 -4.10 -4.84 13.75
CA THR A 140 -3.77 -6.17 13.21
C THR A 140 -2.33 -6.22 12.70
N ALA A 141 -1.91 -5.26 11.86
CA ALA A 141 -0.55 -5.19 11.34
C ALA A 141 0.49 -5.08 12.47
N ARG A 142 0.23 -4.28 13.51
CA ARG A 142 1.12 -4.18 14.68
C ARG A 142 1.24 -5.50 15.45
N SER A 143 0.15 -6.26 15.55
CA SER A 143 0.16 -7.58 16.18
C SER A 143 0.91 -8.60 15.33
N ALA A 144 0.67 -8.62 14.02
CA ALA A 144 1.39 -9.45 13.05
C ALA A 144 2.90 -9.19 13.10
N GLN A 145 3.33 -7.91 13.06
CA GLN A 145 4.74 -7.51 13.22
C GLN A 145 5.39 -8.07 14.50
N ARG A 146 4.64 -8.20 15.60
CA ARG A 146 5.15 -8.76 16.87
C ARG A 146 5.20 -10.29 16.87
N SER A 147 4.30 -10.96 16.16
CA SER A 147 4.36 -12.42 15.98
C SER A 147 5.52 -12.77 15.08
N GLN A 148 5.55 -12.18 13.88
CA GLN A 148 6.57 -12.41 12.87
C GLN A 148 7.99 -12.17 13.40
N ARG A 149 8.23 -11.15 14.22
CA ARG A 149 9.55 -10.96 14.82
C ARG A 149 10.00 -12.14 15.68
N ARG A 150 9.08 -12.79 16.40
CA ARG A 150 9.38 -14.01 17.16
C ARG A 150 9.64 -15.17 16.21
N ASP A 151 8.84 -15.29 15.16
CA ASP A 151 8.94 -16.37 14.18
C ASP A 151 10.24 -16.27 13.35
N VAL A 152 10.67 -15.07 12.96
CA VAL A 152 11.95 -14.84 12.25
C VAL A 152 13.17 -15.03 13.18
N THR A 153 13.04 -14.69 14.47
CA THR A 153 14.16 -14.86 15.42
C THR A 153 14.34 -16.32 15.84
N ASN A 154 13.24 -17.07 15.97
CA ASN A 154 13.24 -18.43 16.52
C ASN A 154 13.02 -19.53 15.47
N GLY A 155 12.46 -19.18 14.31
CA GLY A 155 12.18 -20.10 13.22
C GLY A 155 13.44 -20.33 12.40
N GLN A 156 13.98 -21.54 12.50
CA GLN A 156 14.93 -22.04 11.52
C GLN A 156 14.16 -22.94 10.55
N PRO A 157 14.39 -22.82 9.24
CA PRO A 157 13.84 -23.79 8.30
C PRO A 157 14.32 -25.19 8.67
N ARG A 158 13.46 -26.19 8.47
CA ARG A 158 13.85 -27.58 8.63
C ARG A 158 15.03 -27.91 7.72
N ARG A 159 15.71 -29.00 8.03
CA ARG A 159 16.72 -29.52 7.11
C ARG A 159 16.04 -30.29 5.98
N LEU A 160 16.72 -30.43 4.84
CA LEU A 160 16.16 -31.14 3.69
C LEU A 160 15.75 -32.57 4.03
N ASP A 161 16.50 -33.28 4.86
CA ASP A 161 16.16 -34.64 5.34
C ASP A 161 14.84 -34.68 6.11
N GLU A 162 14.59 -33.70 6.98
CA GLU A 162 13.34 -33.57 7.73
C GLU A 162 12.14 -33.22 6.82
N VAL A 163 12.39 -32.47 5.73
CA VAL A 163 11.37 -32.17 4.72
C VAL A 163 11.06 -33.41 3.89
N LEU A 164 12.07 -34.14 3.42
CA LEU A 164 11.89 -35.39 2.68
C LEU A 164 11.15 -36.44 3.52
N GLU A 165 11.47 -36.57 4.81
CA GLU A 165 10.75 -37.44 5.74
C GLU A 165 9.26 -37.05 5.85
N ALA A 166 8.96 -35.74 5.97
CA ALA A 166 7.58 -35.25 5.97
C ALA A 166 6.84 -35.49 4.64
N PHE A 167 7.56 -35.57 3.52
CA PHE A 167 6.98 -35.97 2.23
C PHE A 167 6.65 -37.48 2.20
N HIS A 168 7.50 -38.32 2.80
CA HIS A 168 7.36 -39.77 2.81
C HIS A 168 6.32 -40.29 3.81
N ASP A 169 6.15 -39.63 4.96
CA ASP A 169 5.25 -40.05 6.04
C ASP A 169 3.76 -39.93 5.70
N GLY A 170 3.40 -39.35 4.55
CA GLY A 170 2.06 -39.43 3.97
C GLY A 170 0.93 -38.90 4.86
N GLY A 171 1.26 -38.02 5.82
CA GLY A 171 0.28 -37.46 6.75
C GLY A 171 -0.85 -36.76 6.00
N TYR A 172 -2.08 -37.22 6.22
CA TYR A 172 -3.28 -36.50 5.79
C TYR A 172 -3.27 -35.11 6.43
N TYR A 173 -3.33 -34.11 5.58
CA TYR A 173 -3.34 -32.71 5.95
C TYR A 173 -4.62 -32.34 6.72
N ASP A 174 -4.48 -31.53 7.76
CA ASP A 174 -5.56 -30.66 8.25
C ASP A 174 -5.45 -29.31 7.52
N ASP A 175 -5.29 -29.36 6.19
CA ASP A 175 -5.29 -28.16 5.38
C ASP A 175 -6.75 -27.77 5.19
N GLY A 176 -7.12 -26.57 5.63
CA GLY A 176 -8.52 -26.12 5.61
C GLY A 176 -9.21 -26.34 4.25
N GLU A 177 -10.54 -26.38 4.24
CA GLU A 177 -11.40 -26.80 3.11
C GLU A 177 -10.94 -26.34 1.71
N ALA A 178 -10.36 -25.14 1.59
CA ALA A 178 -9.83 -24.61 0.34
C ALA A 178 -8.64 -25.42 -0.23
N PHE A 179 -7.68 -25.82 0.59
CA PHE A 179 -6.51 -26.59 0.14
C PHE A 179 -6.90 -28.01 -0.26
N ALA A 180 -7.79 -28.65 0.50
CA ALA A 180 -8.35 -29.95 0.13
C ALA A 180 -9.06 -29.89 -1.23
N ALA A 181 -9.77 -28.79 -1.53
CA ALA A 181 -10.40 -28.59 -2.83
C ALA A 181 -9.38 -28.41 -3.97
N VAL A 182 -8.27 -27.71 -3.73
CA VAL A 182 -7.17 -27.59 -4.70
C VAL A 182 -6.54 -28.96 -4.95
N GLN A 183 -6.22 -29.71 -3.89
CA GLN A 183 -5.65 -31.05 -4.02
C GLN A 183 -6.56 -31.97 -4.84
N HIS A 184 -7.86 -31.98 -4.56
CA HIS A 184 -8.81 -32.81 -5.31
C HIS A 184 -8.84 -32.46 -6.81
N ARG A 185 -8.74 -31.16 -7.14
CA ARG A 185 -8.64 -30.71 -8.53
C ARG A 185 -7.33 -31.10 -9.21
N VAL A 186 -6.22 -31.11 -8.49
CA VAL A 186 -4.92 -31.55 -9.02
C VAL A 186 -4.94 -33.07 -9.31
N GLU A 187 -5.62 -33.85 -8.47
CA GLU A 187 -5.79 -35.31 -8.58
C GLU A 187 -6.47 -35.74 -9.89
N ASP A 188 -7.31 -34.88 -10.48
CA ASP A 188 -7.95 -35.13 -11.77
C ASP A 188 -6.94 -35.15 -12.94
N HIS A 189 -5.78 -34.50 -12.79
CA HIS A 189 -4.80 -34.32 -13.87
C HIS A 189 -3.48 -35.08 -13.63
N ILE A 190 -3.01 -35.15 -12.38
CA ILE A 190 -1.75 -35.83 -12.03
C ILE A 190 -1.90 -36.70 -10.78
N SER A 191 -1.06 -37.74 -10.68
CA SER A 191 -0.98 -38.53 -9.46
C SER A 191 -0.18 -37.79 -8.38
N ILE A 192 -0.82 -37.39 -7.28
CA ILE A 192 -0.21 -36.68 -6.13
C ILE A 192 0.58 -37.65 -5.21
N GLY A 193 1.18 -38.69 -5.81
CA GLY A 193 1.84 -39.78 -5.08
C GLY A 193 3.25 -39.42 -4.61
N ARG A 194 4.14 -40.43 -4.54
CA ARG A 194 5.57 -40.22 -4.22
C ARG A 194 6.17 -39.24 -5.23
N HIS A 195 6.47 -38.04 -4.77
CA HIS A 195 7.30 -37.09 -5.50
C HIS A 195 8.74 -37.58 -5.54
N ASP A 196 9.44 -37.25 -6.62
CA ASP A 196 10.87 -37.51 -6.75
C ASP A 196 11.65 -36.68 -5.72
N ASP A 197 12.56 -37.32 -4.97
CA ASP A 197 13.34 -36.65 -3.91
C ASP A 197 14.21 -35.53 -4.50
N ASP A 198 14.69 -35.71 -5.74
CA ASP A 198 15.45 -34.69 -6.47
C ASP A 198 14.59 -33.44 -6.77
N LEU A 199 13.32 -33.65 -7.15
CA LEU A 199 12.37 -32.56 -7.37
C LEU A 199 12.05 -31.84 -6.05
N VAL A 200 11.83 -32.58 -4.97
CA VAL A 200 11.58 -31.99 -3.64
C VAL A 200 12.79 -31.15 -3.20
N ALA A 201 14.00 -31.64 -3.40
CA ALA A 201 15.22 -30.90 -3.11
C ALA A 201 15.38 -29.62 -3.94
N GLU A 202 15.04 -29.67 -5.23
CA GLU A 202 15.07 -28.52 -6.12
C GLU A 202 14.11 -27.41 -5.65
N ILE A 203 12.83 -27.77 -5.44
CA ILE A 203 11.80 -26.81 -5.01
C ILE A 203 12.07 -26.30 -3.58
N TRP A 204 12.68 -27.13 -2.72
CA TRP A 204 13.14 -26.72 -1.41
C TRP A 204 14.18 -25.60 -1.47
N GLU A 205 15.15 -25.67 -2.37
CA GLU A 205 16.13 -24.59 -2.56
C GLU A 205 15.47 -23.33 -3.15
N LEU A 206 14.50 -23.50 -4.06
CA LEU A 206 13.70 -22.38 -4.57
C LEU A 206 12.94 -21.66 -3.45
N PHE A 207 12.30 -22.41 -2.55
CA PHE A 207 11.62 -21.90 -1.37
C PHE A 207 12.56 -21.12 -0.44
N ARG A 208 13.76 -21.66 -0.16
CA ARG A 208 14.76 -20.99 0.68
C ARG A 208 15.26 -19.69 0.06
N ASN A 209 15.49 -19.70 -1.25
CA ASN A 209 15.87 -18.50 -2.01
C ASN A 209 14.78 -17.44 -1.97
N TYR A 210 13.51 -17.84 -2.17
CA TYR A 210 12.37 -16.95 -2.06
C TYR A 210 12.29 -16.27 -0.70
N ILE A 211 12.36 -17.04 0.39
CA ILE A 211 12.29 -16.49 1.76
C ILE A 211 13.42 -15.50 2.00
N SER A 212 14.65 -15.86 1.64
CA SER A 212 15.82 -15.01 1.84
C SER A 212 15.69 -13.68 1.08
N GLN A 213 15.23 -13.73 -0.16
CA GLN A 213 15.01 -12.52 -0.97
C GLN A 213 13.85 -11.68 -0.43
N LEU A 214 12.72 -12.29 -0.07
CA LEU A 214 11.58 -11.59 0.51
C LEU A 214 11.94 -10.90 1.82
N GLN A 215 12.71 -11.58 2.69
CA GLN A 215 13.23 -10.99 3.94
C GLN A 215 14.09 -9.76 3.66
N THR A 216 14.98 -9.84 2.66
CA THR A 216 15.83 -8.73 2.25
C THR A 216 14.99 -7.55 1.76
N ILE A 217 14.03 -7.79 0.86
CA ILE A 217 13.10 -6.77 0.36
C ILE A 217 12.35 -6.11 1.52
N CYS A 218 11.83 -6.90 2.46
CA CYS A 218 11.08 -6.40 3.62
C CYS A 218 11.94 -5.59 4.58
N ALA A 219 13.21 -5.96 4.77
CA ALA A 219 14.15 -5.20 5.59
C ALA A 219 14.50 -3.86 4.95
N ASP A 220 14.80 -3.85 3.64
CA ASP A 220 15.20 -2.66 2.89
C ASP A 220 14.08 -1.62 2.77
N HIS A 221 12.82 -2.06 2.76
CA HIS A 221 11.64 -1.21 2.60
C HIS A 221 10.97 -0.82 3.92
N SER A 222 11.59 -1.14 5.06
CA SER A 222 11.13 -0.73 6.37
C SER A 222 11.32 0.77 6.62
N LEU A 223 10.29 1.44 7.16
CA LEU A 223 10.38 2.83 7.60
C LEU A 223 11.05 3.00 8.97
N SER A 224 11.29 1.90 9.70
CA SER A 224 11.86 1.95 11.05
C SER A 224 13.37 1.74 11.00
N HIS A 225 14.11 2.56 11.76
CA HIS A 225 15.57 2.50 11.86
C HIS A 225 16.09 1.48 12.89
N LYS A 226 15.25 0.57 13.39
CA LYS A 226 15.69 -0.48 14.31
C LYS A 226 16.39 -1.58 13.50
N LYS A 227 17.41 -2.19 14.09
CA LYS A 227 18.23 -3.24 13.44
C LYS A 227 17.40 -4.42 12.91
N ASP A 228 16.33 -4.78 13.63
CA ASP A 228 15.47 -5.92 13.30
C ASP A 228 14.08 -5.45 12.80
N ALA A 229 14.05 -4.30 12.12
CA ALA A 229 12.84 -3.80 11.51
C ALA A 229 12.71 -4.27 10.07
N MET A 230 11.65 -5.02 9.81
CA MET A 230 11.23 -5.43 8.48
C MET A 230 9.72 -5.24 8.36
N LEU A 231 9.25 -5.16 7.11
CA LEU A 231 7.83 -5.24 6.79
C LEU A 231 7.26 -6.62 7.11
N THR A 232 5.94 -6.67 7.30
CA THR A 232 5.23 -7.95 7.36
C THR A 232 5.14 -8.61 6.00
N GLU A 233 4.94 -9.93 6.00
CA GLU A 233 4.69 -10.69 4.78
C GLU A 233 3.47 -10.14 4.04
N GLU A 234 2.40 -9.81 4.77
CA GLU A 234 1.20 -9.21 4.21
C GLU A 234 1.44 -7.81 3.65
N GLU A 235 2.28 -7.00 4.30
CA GLU A 235 2.69 -5.67 3.78
C GLU A 235 3.44 -5.80 2.44
N ALA A 236 4.32 -6.79 2.33
CA ALA A 236 5.05 -7.06 1.10
C ALA A 236 4.15 -7.56 -0.03
N VAL A 237 3.30 -8.56 0.26
CA VAL A 237 2.35 -9.14 -0.71
C VAL A 237 1.36 -8.08 -1.22
N VAL A 238 0.81 -7.25 -0.34
CA VAL A 238 -0.13 -6.18 -0.74
C VAL A 238 0.61 -4.98 -1.35
N GLY A 239 1.92 -4.87 -1.16
CA GLY A 239 2.71 -3.74 -1.62
C GLY A 239 2.33 -2.43 -0.91
N SER A 240 2.13 -2.49 0.41
CA SER A 240 1.71 -1.36 1.24
C SER A 240 2.52 -1.32 2.53
N ILE A 241 2.83 -0.12 3.02
CA ILE A 241 3.57 0.06 4.28
C ILE A 241 2.64 0.72 5.29
N VAL A 242 2.25 -0.02 6.33
CA VAL A 242 1.30 0.44 7.36
C VAL A 242 1.98 1.37 8.37
N ALA A 243 3.31 1.28 8.50
CA ALA A 243 4.06 2.12 9.42
C ALA A 243 3.83 3.63 9.20
N GLN A 244 3.62 4.33 10.31
CA GLN A 244 3.44 5.78 10.32
C GLN A 244 4.78 6.49 10.05
N CYS A 245 4.75 7.58 9.30
CA CYS A 245 5.88 8.35 8.86
C CYS A 245 5.57 9.86 8.87
N SER A 246 6.56 10.67 9.22
CA SER A 246 6.46 12.13 9.08
C SER A 246 6.59 12.60 7.62
N GLN A 247 7.05 11.73 6.71
CA GLN A 247 7.29 12.05 5.30
C GLN A 247 6.48 11.11 4.38
N PRO A 248 5.21 11.43 4.08
CA PRO A 248 4.35 10.59 3.25
C PRO A 248 4.89 10.34 1.84
N ARG A 249 5.63 11.30 1.26
CA ARG A 249 6.30 11.14 -0.04
C ARG A 249 7.35 10.03 -0.03
N LYS A 250 8.15 9.95 1.04
CA LYS A 250 9.14 8.88 1.23
C LYS A 250 8.46 7.51 1.32
N ARG A 251 7.37 7.41 2.10
CA ARG A 251 6.57 6.17 2.17
C ARG A 251 6.03 5.78 0.79
N LYS A 252 5.54 6.74 0.00
CA LYS A 252 5.02 6.48 -1.36
C LYS A 252 6.11 5.96 -2.30
N ASP A 253 7.30 6.56 -2.27
CA ASP A 253 8.45 6.11 -3.06
C ASP A 253 8.87 4.68 -2.67
N LEU A 254 8.98 4.40 -1.37
CA LEU A 254 9.28 3.05 -0.87
C LEU A 254 8.23 2.02 -1.27
N MET A 255 6.93 2.35 -1.19
CA MET A 255 5.87 1.43 -1.65
C MET A 255 5.96 1.16 -3.16
N SER A 256 6.39 2.13 -3.96
CA SER A 256 6.59 1.93 -5.39
C SER A 256 7.72 0.92 -5.66
N LYS A 257 8.87 1.09 -4.99
CA LYS A 257 10.02 0.20 -5.11
C LYS A 257 9.75 -1.19 -4.54
N LEU A 258 9.05 -1.26 -3.41
CA LEU A 258 8.58 -2.51 -2.82
C LEU A 258 7.80 -3.32 -3.83
N ARG A 259 6.79 -2.72 -4.47
CA ARG A 259 5.96 -3.38 -5.48
C ARG A 259 6.79 -3.89 -6.66
N GLU A 260 7.67 -3.05 -7.19
CA GLU A 260 8.56 -3.42 -8.29
C GLU A 260 9.40 -4.66 -7.95
N GLN A 261 10.04 -4.67 -6.78
CA GLN A 261 10.88 -5.79 -6.35
C GLN A 261 10.09 -7.04 -5.99
N THR A 262 8.93 -6.90 -5.33
CA THR A 262 8.09 -8.05 -5.03
C THR A 262 7.50 -8.66 -6.29
N THR A 263 7.15 -7.84 -7.29
CA THR A 263 6.68 -8.34 -8.59
C THR A 263 7.80 -9.10 -9.31
N ALA A 264 9.00 -8.52 -9.40
CA ALA A 264 10.15 -9.20 -9.99
C ALA A 264 10.45 -10.55 -9.29
N LEU A 265 10.44 -10.57 -7.95
CA LEU A 265 10.63 -11.81 -7.19
C LEU A 265 9.54 -12.85 -7.50
N VAL A 266 8.27 -12.46 -7.55
CA VAL A 266 7.17 -13.39 -7.88
C VAL A 266 7.31 -13.92 -9.30
N ASP A 267 7.62 -13.06 -10.27
CA ASP A 267 7.81 -13.46 -11.67
C ASP A 267 8.98 -14.45 -11.81
N ASP A 268 10.10 -14.21 -11.11
CA ASP A 268 11.25 -15.12 -11.09
C ASP A 268 10.86 -16.49 -10.52
N ILE A 269 10.16 -16.53 -9.38
CA ILE A 269 9.69 -17.79 -8.78
C ILE A 269 8.68 -18.52 -9.68
N LEU A 270 7.76 -17.80 -10.32
CA LEU A 270 6.80 -18.41 -11.25
C LEU A 270 7.50 -19.03 -12.46
N ASN A 271 8.48 -18.32 -13.03
CA ASN A 271 9.29 -18.86 -14.12
C ASN A 271 10.01 -20.15 -13.69
N ASP A 272 10.65 -20.15 -12.51
CA ASP A 272 11.34 -21.32 -11.98
C ASP A 272 10.36 -22.47 -11.67
N LEU A 273 9.18 -22.19 -11.12
CA LEU A 273 8.14 -23.20 -10.86
C LEU A 273 7.59 -23.81 -12.14
N SER A 274 7.36 -22.99 -13.18
CA SER A 274 6.87 -23.44 -14.48
C SER A 274 7.84 -24.38 -15.21
N GLY A 275 9.12 -24.33 -14.84
CA GLY A 275 10.20 -25.12 -15.43
C GLY A 275 10.77 -24.49 -16.71
N GLU A 276 11.66 -25.21 -17.38
CA GLU A 276 12.28 -24.74 -18.62
C GLU A 276 11.26 -24.59 -19.76
N VAL A 277 11.60 -23.79 -20.76
CA VAL A 277 10.75 -23.61 -21.95
C VAL A 277 10.46 -24.96 -22.61
N GLY A 278 9.18 -25.30 -22.72
CA GLY A 278 8.72 -26.58 -23.27
C GLY A 278 8.45 -27.66 -22.21
N THR A 279 8.54 -27.32 -20.92
CA THR A 279 8.05 -28.17 -19.83
C THR A 279 6.57 -28.47 -20.04
N LEU A 280 6.20 -29.75 -19.87
CA LEU A 280 4.81 -30.18 -19.99
C LEU A 280 3.97 -29.54 -18.87
N PRO A 281 2.73 -29.10 -19.14
CA PRO A 281 1.85 -28.52 -18.12
C PRO A 281 1.67 -29.41 -16.88
N GLU A 282 1.63 -30.73 -17.05
CA GLU A 282 1.54 -31.71 -15.96
C GLU A 282 2.78 -31.70 -15.06
N LYS A 283 3.96 -31.44 -15.63
CA LYS A 283 5.20 -31.30 -14.87
C LYS A 283 5.25 -29.97 -14.11
N SER A 284 4.80 -28.88 -14.72
CA SER A 284 4.65 -27.60 -13.98
C SER A 284 3.68 -27.77 -12.81
N LEU A 285 2.56 -28.45 -13.04
CA LEU A 285 1.56 -28.75 -12.02
C LEU A 285 2.16 -29.57 -10.87
N GLU A 286 2.99 -30.57 -11.16
CA GLU A 286 3.69 -31.36 -10.15
C GLU A 286 4.67 -30.49 -9.33
N ARG A 287 5.45 -29.64 -9.99
CA ARG A 287 6.40 -28.70 -9.32
C ARG A 287 5.66 -27.74 -8.38
N ALA A 288 4.56 -27.17 -8.84
CA ALA A 288 3.74 -26.25 -8.06
C ALA A 288 3.05 -26.97 -6.87
N MET A 289 2.67 -28.24 -7.03
CA MET A 289 2.13 -29.04 -5.93
C MET A 289 3.19 -29.34 -4.84
N VAL A 290 4.42 -29.68 -5.25
CA VAL A 290 5.55 -29.83 -4.32
C VAL A 290 5.82 -28.52 -3.58
N ALA A 291 5.79 -27.39 -4.28
CA ALA A 291 5.96 -26.06 -3.70
C ALA A 291 4.89 -25.73 -2.66
N LEU A 292 3.62 -26.01 -2.98
CA LEU A 292 2.49 -25.84 -2.06
C LEU A 292 2.67 -26.70 -0.80
N ARG A 293 3.11 -27.95 -0.97
CA ARG A 293 3.36 -28.88 0.15
C ARG A 293 4.53 -28.45 1.04
N ILE A 294 5.61 -27.93 0.46
CA ILE A 294 6.72 -27.35 1.24
C ILE A 294 6.20 -26.19 2.09
N SER A 295 5.39 -25.32 1.50
CA SER A 295 4.77 -24.19 2.21
C SER A 295 3.90 -24.61 3.39
N THR A 296 3.16 -25.72 3.29
CA THR A 296 2.33 -26.23 4.41
C THR A 296 3.17 -26.87 5.50
N ILE A 297 4.22 -27.62 5.15
CA ILE A 297 5.19 -28.17 6.11
C ILE A 297 5.85 -27.06 6.94
N GLU A 298 6.10 -25.91 6.30
CA GLU A 298 6.77 -24.75 6.86
C GLU A 298 5.84 -23.56 7.17
N GLU A 299 4.54 -23.80 7.40
CA GLU A 299 3.49 -22.75 7.52
C GLU A 299 3.84 -21.60 8.50
N LYS A 300 4.66 -21.87 9.51
CA LYS A 300 5.08 -20.91 10.53
C LYS A 300 6.26 -20.04 10.13
N LEU A 301 6.99 -20.39 9.06
CA LEU A 301 8.09 -19.58 8.56
C LEU A 301 7.57 -18.34 7.85
N PHE A 302 8.30 -17.25 8.00
CA PHE A 302 8.08 -16.05 7.22
C PHE A 302 8.26 -16.34 5.73
N GLY A 303 7.29 -15.96 4.90
CA GLY A 303 7.27 -16.21 3.47
C GLY A 303 6.60 -17.52 3.07
N ALA A 304 6.26 -18.40 4.02
CA ALA A 304 5.62 -19.67 3.68
C ALA A 304 4.23 -19.48 3.08
N LYS A 305 3.45 -18.50 3.59
CA LYS A 305 2.08 -18.27 3.12
C LYS A 305 2.08 -17.62 1.75
N SER A 306 2.95 -16.64 1.52
CA SER A 306 3.08 -15.95 0.24
C SER A 306 3.64 -16.88 -0.83
N PHE A 307 4.59 -17.77 -0.50
CA PHE A 307 5.01 -18.82 -1.41
C PHE A 307 3.87 -19.80 -1.74
N ALA A 308 3.03 -20.15 -0.78
CA ALA A 308 1.84 -20.98 -1.02
C ALA A 308 0.88 -20.32 -2.02
N TRP A 309 0.67 -19.00 -1.92
CA TRP A 309 -0.15 -18.25 -2.86
C TRP A 309 0.44 -18.24 -4.28
N ILE A 310 1.76 -18.13 -4.42
CA ILE A 310 2.44 -18.22 -5.71
C ILE A 310 2.25 -19.62 -6.31
N ALA A 311 2.49 -20.66 -5.52
CA ALA A 311 2.30 -22.06 -5.93
C ALA A 311 0.86 -22.35 -6.37
N MET A 312 -0.14 -21.87 -5.62
CA MET A 312 -1.55 -22.00 -6.01
C MET A 312 -1.86 -21.25 -7.32
N GLY A 313 -1.24 -20.10 -7.56
CA GLY A 313 -1.36 -19.37 -8.83
C GLY A 313 -0.88 -20.20 -10.01
N GLU A 314 0.29 -20.84 -9.88
CA GLU A 314 0.83 -21.71 -10.93
C GLU A 314 -0.01 -22.97 -11.13
N ILE A 315 -0.51 -23.59 -10.05
CA ILE A 315 -1.44 -24.72 -10.13
C ILE A 315 -2.65 -24.37 -11.01
N PHE A 316 -3.26 -23.20 -10.79
CA PHE A 316 -4.43 -22.78 -11.56
C PHE A 316 -4.12 -22.48 -13.02
N GLU A 317 -2.99 -21.84 -13.33
CA GLU A 317 -2.60 -21.60 -14.73
C GLU A 317 -2.18 -22.90 -15.45
N ALA A 318 -1.53 -23.83 -14.76
CA ALA A 318 -1.18 -25.14 -15.31
C ALA A 318 -2.45 -25.97 -15.63
N ILE A 319 -3.40 -26.07 -14.69
CA ILE A 319 -4.69 -26.76 -14.91
C ILE A 319 -5.43 -26.15 -16.10
N LYS A 320 -5.56 -24.82 -16.14
CA LYS A 320 -6.21 -24.11 -17.25
C LYS A 320 -5.53 -24.41 -18.59
N THR A 321 -4.20 -24.52 -18.61
CA THR A 321 -3.44 -24.87 -19.82
C THR A 321 -3.74 -26.32 -20.26
N ILE A 322 -3.80 -27.27 -19.33
CA ILE A 322 -4.17 -28.66 -19.59
C ILE A 322 -5.60 -28.73 -20.17
N GLU A 323 -6.58 -28.15 -19.47
CA GLU A 323 -7.99 -28.16 -19.88
C GLU A 323 -8.20 -27.50 -21.27
N THR A 324 -7.47 -26.42 -21.55
CA THR A 324 -7.49 -25.76 -22.88
C THR A 324 -6.90 -26.68 -23.96
N SER A 325 -5.84 -27.41 -23.65
CA SER A 325 -5.21 -28.34 -24.60
C SER A 325 -6.08 -29.58 -24.90
N GLU A 326 -6.90 -29.99 -23.93
CA GLU A 326 -7.85 -31.11 -24.05
C GLU A 326 -9.19 -30.72 -24.70
N GLY A 327 -9.40 -29.42 -24.96
CA GLY A 327 -10.62 -28.89 -25.57
C GLY A 327 -11.82 -28.82 -24.62
N LEU A 328 -11.56 -28.73 -23.30
CA LEU A 328 -12.59 -28.57 -22.27
C LEU A 328 -13.07 -27.11 -22.13
N PHE A 329 -12.45 -26.16 -22.84
CA PHE A 329 -12.85 -24.75 -22.91
C PHE A 329 -12.71 -24.14 -24.31
#